data_AF-A0A7J7PKA0-F1
#
_entry.id   AF-A0A7J7PKA0-F1
#
_cell.length_a   1.000
_cell.length_b   1.000
_cell.length_c   1.000
_cell.angle_alpha   90.00
_cell.angle_beta   90.00
_cell.angle_gamma   90.00
#
_symmetry.space_group_name_H-M   'P 1'
#
loop_
_entity.id
_entity.type
_entity.pdbx_description
1 polymer ?
#
loop_
_entity_poly.entity_id
_entity_poly.type
_entity_poly.pdbx_seq_one_letter_code
_entity_poly.pdbx_strand_id
1 'polypeptide(L)'
;MWAHRQVDLVCNLVSVVVLSDDAAVAAAHVAGRQWTPFKLPVQLLNASNVTAEHEVSRLCAGAPKLTLVTPWGRQDNDLLPILLGSIRWECISLWVICYDLDRLRLVGPQFKNNSQVLELFNYAPTSAYGNLQRQEALNKVTDGMVYFLDEDNAMHPKFWQWYAANATLGHVYTFDQLRGPEPSLLRGRNPVPNCIDTAQILFDKALVGNASFGGHPGSDTGDGRFIQTVVAQNRDKHIYVPDVLCYHNFAKHWVAGVPWTRSMSHTANISTVHWDC
;
A
#
# COMPACT_ATOMS: atom_id res chain seq x y z
N MET A 1 9.79 60.01 -18.99
CA MET A 1 9.50 60.01 -17.53
C MET A 1 8.76 58.72 -17.23
N TRP A 2 9.30 57.92 -16.31
CA TRP A 2 8.86 56.56 -15.98
C TRP A 2 7.43 56.50 -15.42
N ALA A 3 6.69 55.42 -15.72
CA ALA A 3 5.82 54.75 -14.75
C ALA A 3 5.35 53.39 -15.27
N HIS A 4 5.92 52.33 -14.70
CA HIS A 4 5.35 50.97 -14.71
C HIS A 4 4.02 50.96 -13.95
N ARG A 5 3.01 50.26 -14.47
CA ARG A 5 1.83 49.87 -13.68
C ARG A 5 2.08 48.50 -13.05
N GLN A 6 2.14 48.50 -11.72
CA GLN A 6 1.98 47.32 -10.86
C GLN A 6 0.55 46.77 -11.01
N VAL A 7 0.45 45.44 -11.09
CA VAL A 7 -0.79 44.70 -10.91
C VAL A 7 -0.73 44.12 -9.50
N ASP A 8 -1.47 44.71 -8.57
CA ASP A 8 -1.75 44.11 -7.27
C ASP A 8 -3.01 43.24 -7.41
N LEU A 9 -2.82 41.93 -7.31
CA LEU A 9 -3.91 40.97 -7.09
C LEU A 9 -3.68 40.33 -5.72
N VAL A 10 -4.24 40.98 -4.71
CA VAL A 10 -4.37 40.45 -3.36
C VAL A 10 -5.61 39.57 -3.33
N CYS A 11 -5.42 38.25 -3.33
CA CYS A 11 -6.45 37.28 -2.95
C CYS A 11 -5.86 36.31 -1.93
N ASN A 12 -5.79 36.73 -0.67
CA ASN A 12 -5.65 35.82 0.47
C ASN A 12 -7.06 35.52 1.00
N LEU A 13 -7.60 34.37 0.62
CA LEU A 13 -8.60 33.68 1.42
C LEU A 13 -8.24 32.20 1.42
N VAL A 14 -7.45 31.79 2.42
CA VAL A 14 -7.25 30.38 2.75
C VAL A 14 -8.51 29.92 3.46
N SER A 15 -9.44 29.35 2.70
CA SER A 15 -10.56 28.60 3.28
C SER A 15 -10.00 27.26 3.77
N VAL A 16 -9.82 27.13 5.08
CA VAL A 16 -9.58 25.84 5.72
C VAL A 16 -10.88 25.06 5.66
N VAL A 17 -11.04 24.24 4.63
CA VAL A 17 -12.13 23.27 4.56
C VAL A 17 -11.66 22.02 5.30
N VAL A 18 -12.16 21.84 6.53
CA VAL A 18 -12.10 20.56 7.25
C VAL A 18 -13.37 19.79 6.88
N LEU A 19 -13.22 18.73 6.09
CA LEU A 19 -14.26 17.75 5.77
C LEU A 19 -13.54 16.40 5.55
N SER A 20 -13.91 15.26 6.08
CA SER A 20 -14.86 14.88 7.15
C SER A 20 -14.33 13.56 7.72
N ASP A 21 -14.30 13.47 9.05
CA ASP A 21 -13.37 12.65 9.84
C ASP A 21 -13.95 11.31 10.32
N ASP A 22 -15.11 10.88 9.84
CA ASP A 22 -15.93 9.95 10.62
C ASP A 22 -15.43 8.48 10.63
N ALA A 23 -14.75 8.01 9.58
CA ALA A 23 -14.21 6.64 9.56
C ALA A 23 -12.85 6.52 10.29
N ALA A 24 -12.01 7.56 10.22
CA ALA A 24 -10.70 7.59 10.88
C ALA A 24 -10.82 7.93 12.38
N VAL A 25 -11.77 8.80 12.76
CA VAL A 25 -12.03 9.16 14.16
C VAL A 25 -12.69 8.01 14.92
N ALA A 26 -13.51 7.19 14.27
CA ALA A 26 -14.08 5.98 14.90
C ALA A 26 -13.00 4.94 15.28
N ALA A 27 -11.93 4.82 14.51
CA ALA A 27 -10.77 3.98 14.85
C ALA A 27 -9.88 4.62 15.94
N ALA A 28 -9.85 5.95 16.05
CA ALA A 28 -9.00 6.69 16.98
C ALA A 28 -9.41 6.57 18.47
N HIS A 29 -10.67 6.24 18.78
CA HIS A 29 -11.13 6.13 20.16
C HIS A 29 -10.60 4.90 20.92
N VAL A 30 -9.96 3.94 20.24
CA VAL A 30 -9.55 2.66 20.83
C VAL A 30 -8.23 2.75 21.65
N ALA A 31 -7.48 3.86 21.58
CA ALA A 31 -6.16 3.97 22.23
C ALA A 31 -5.98 5.11 23.26
N GLY A 32 -7.03 5.85 23.62
CA GLY A 32 -6.95 6.92 24.64
C GLY A 32 -6.04 8.09 24.27
N ARG A 33 -5.62 8.22 23.00
CA ARG A 33 -4.90 9.38 22.46
C ARG A 33 -5.76 10.05 21.40
N GLN A 34 -5.96 11.36 21.50
CA GLN A 34 -6.53 12.15 20.41
C GLN A 34 -5.62 12.00 19.19
N TRP A 35 -6.14 11.40 18.12
CA TRP A 35 -5.44 11.33 16.86
C TRP A 35 -5.62 12.68 16.15
N THR A 36 -4.52 13.35 15.82
CA THR A 36 -4.53 14.41 14.81
C THR A 36 -4.20 13.77 13.48
N PRO A 37 -4.97 14.00 12.40
CA PRO A 37 -4.66 13.47 11.08
C PRO A 37 -3.20 13.68 10.71
N PHE A 38 -2.47 12.58 10.55
CA PHE A 38 -1.10 12.62 10.08
C PHE A 38 -1.13 13.05 8.61
N LYS A 39 -0.94 14.34 8.36
CA LYS A 39 -0.54 14.80 7.04
C LYS A 39 0.90 14.36 6.86
N LEU A 40 1.13 13.34 6.04
CA LEU A 40 2.42 13.20 5.35
C LEU A 40 2.82 14.62 4.90
N PRO A 41 4.09 15.05 5.05
CA PRO A 41 4.53 16.28 4.43
C PRO A 41 4.56 16.05 2.93
N VAL A 42 3.37 16.05 2.35
CA VAL A 42 3.15 16.21 0.95
C VAL A 42 3.37 17.71 0.70
N GLN A 43 4.64 18.14 0.74
CA GLN A 43 5.05 19.46 0.28
C GLN A 43 4.94 19.59 -1.26
N LEU A 44 4.02 18.84 -1.87
CA LEU A 44 3.62 18.88 -3.27
C LEU A 44 2.08 18.75 -3.41
N LEU A 45 1.30 19.29 -2.48
CA LEU A 45 -0.15 19.44 -2.64
C LEU A 45 -0.50 20.88 -3.02
N ASN A 46 -0.52 21.16 -4.33
CA ASN A 46 -1.16 22.36 -4.86
C ASN A 46 -2.69 22.19 -4.87
N ALA A 47 -3.43 23.30 -4.98
CA ALA A 47 -4.89 23.35 -5.07
C ALA A 47 -5.50 22.44 -6.18
N SER A 48 -4.70 22.04 -7.16
CA SER A 48 -5.02 21.02 -8.18
C SER A 48 -5.29 19.61 -7.64
N ASN A 49 -5.00 19.34 -6.36
CA ASN A 49 -5.11 18.00 -5.79
C ASN A 49 -6.42 17.74 -5.06
N VAL A 50 -7.18 18.77 -4.64
CA VAL A 50 -8.52 18.58 -4.07
C VAL A 50 -9.48 18.00 -5.12
N THR A 51 -9.34 18.43 -6.38
CA THR A 51 -10.06 17.83 -7.50
C THR A 51 -9.65 16.38 -7.74
N ALA A 52 -8.35 16.08 -7.64
CA ALA A 52 -7.84 14.71 -7.81
C ALA A 52 -8.31 13.77 -6.69
N GLU A 53 -8.42 14.24 -5.44
CA GLU A 53 -8.91 13.41 -4.33
C GLU A 53 -10.39 13.07 -4.48
N HIS A 54 -11.24 14.05 -4.80
CA HIS A 54 -12.65 13.81 -5.07
C HIS A 54 -12.87 12.91 -6.29
N GLU A 55 -12.01 13.03 -7.31
CA GLU A 55 -12.05 12.17 -8.49
C GLU A 55 -11.71 10.72 -8.13
N VAL A 56 -10.66 10.48 -7.34
CA VAL A 56 -10.32 9.13 -6.85
C VAL A 56 -11.48 8.52 -6.07
N SER A 57 -12.13 9.26 -5.17
CA SER A 57 -13.27 8.72 -4.42
C SER A 57 -14.46 8.35 -5.31
N ARG A 58 -14.74 9.15 -6.35
CA ARG A 58 -15.78 8.82 -7.35
C ARG A 58 -15.40 7.60 -8.18
N LEU A 59 -14.15 7.48 -8.60
CA LEU A 59 -13.67 6.35 -9.40
C LEU A 59 -13.66 5.06 -8.57
N CYS A 60 -13.31 5.13 -7.28
CA CYS A 60 -13.33 3.96 -6.40
C CYS A 60 -14.73 3.36 -6.21
N ALA A 61 -15.80 4.16 -6.33
CA ALA A 61 -17.17 3.64 -6.32
C ALA A 61 -17.50 2.75 -7.54
N GLY A 62 -16.78 2.93 -8.66
CA GLY A 62 -16.94 2.11 -9.87
C GLY A 62 -15.87 1.03 -10.04
N ALA A 63 -14.81 1.05 -9.20
CA ALA A 63 -13.74 0.06 -9.24
C ALA A 63 -14.21 -1.29 -8.69
N PRO A 64 -13.51 -2.40 -9.02
CA PRO A 64 -13.74 -3.69 -8.38
C PRO A 64 -13.66 -3.60 -6.84
N LYS A 65 -14.14 -4.62 -6.13
CA LYS A 65 -13.85 -4.71 -4.69
C LYS A 65 -12.34 -4.87 -4.47
N LEU A 66 -11.76 -4.17 -3.49
CA LEU A 66 -10.37 -4.36 -3.07
C LEU A 66 -10.31 -4.92 -1.65
N THR A 67 -9.57 -6.01 -1.49
CA THR A 67 -9.14 -6.51 -0.19
C THR A 67 -7.66 -6.23 0.01
N LEU A 68 -7.32 -5.51 1.08
CA LEU A 68 -5.96 -5.38 1.57
C LEU A 68 -5.63 -6.54 2.50
N VAL A 69 -4.43 -7.09 2.39
CA VAL A 69 -3.90 -8.11 3.30
C VAL A 69 -2.59 -7.63 3.90
N THR A 70 -2.54 -7.56 5.23
CA THR A 70 -1.34 -7.13 5.98
C THR A 70 -0.92 -8.21 6.97
N PRO A 71 0.22 -8.88 6.76
CA PRO A 71 0.86 -9.62 7.84
C PRO A 71 1.44 -8.63 8.85
N TRP A 72 1.15 -8.84 10.14
CA TRP A 72 1.59 -7.95 11.20
C TRP A 72 2.43 -8.70 12.23
N GLY A 73 3.72 -8.43 12.34
CA GLY A 73 4.64 -9.11 13.26
C GLY A 73 5.46 -8.18 14.16
N ARG A 74 5.25 -6.86 14.08
CA ARG A 74 6.01 -5.89 14.89
C ARG A 74 5.22 -5.36 16.08
N GLN A 75 5.92 -5.23 17.21
CA GLN A 75 5.37 -4.62 18.42
C GLN A 75 5.31 -3.09 18.32
N ASP A 76 6.08 -2.49 17.40
CA ASP A 76 6.18 -1.04 17.24
C ASP A 76 4.98 -0.49 16.48
N ASN A 77 4.08 0.18 17.21
CA ASN A 77 2.92 0.85 16.64
C ASN A 77 3.26 2.16 15.90
N ASP A 78 4.52 2.58 15.90
CA ASP A 78 4.96 3.84 15.26
C ASP A 78 4.82 3.82 13.73
N LEU A 79 4.76 2.62 13.13
CA LEU A 79 4.53 2.44 11.69
C LEU A 79 3.05 2.61 11.32
N LEU A 80 2.13 2.32 12.25
CA LEU A 80 0.71 2.26 11.99
C LEU A 80 0.15 3.59 11.45
N PRO A 81 0.48 4.78 12.00
CA PRO A 81 0.00 6.05 11.45
C PRO A 81 0.39 6.28 9.99
N ILE A 82 1.57 5.83 9.58
CA ILE A 82 2.08 6.01 8.21
C ILE A 82 1.34 5.06 7.26
N LEU A 83 1.18 3.81 7.68
CA LEU A 83 0.42 2.81 6.94
C LEU A 83 -1.02 3.29 6.71
N LEU A 84 -1.72 3.64 7.79
CA LEU A 84 -3.10 4.13 7.76
C LEU A 84 -3.23 5.40 6.89
N GLY A 85 -2.27 6.32 6.98
CA GLY A 85 -2.25 7.54 6.18
C GLY A 85 -2.01 7.31 4.68
N SER A 86 -1.50 6.15 4.29
CA SER A 86 -1.32 5.78 2.88
C SER A 86 -2.54 5.10 2.26
N ILE A 87 -3.48 4.63 3.09
CA ILE A 87 -4.68 3.88 2.66
C ILE A 87 -5.80 4.84 2.25
N ARG A 88 -6.43 4.58 1.09
CA ARG A 88 -7.67 5.23 0.66
C ARG A 88 -8.86 4.34 1.00
N TRP A 89 -9.43 4.56 2.18
CA TRP A 89 -10.47 3.72 2.78
C TRP A 89 -11.74 3.60 1.94
N GLU A 90 -12.04 4.62 1.13
CA GLU A 90 -13.17 4.59 0.20
C GLU A 90 -13.01 3.58 -0.94
N CYS A 91 -11.77 3.12 -1.19
CA CYS A 91 -11.46 2.10 -2.19
C CYS A 91 -11.37 0.70 -1.57
N ILE A 92 -11.37 0.58 -0.24
CA ILE A 92 -11.17 -0.70 0.46
C ILE A 92 -12.50 -1.32 0.83
N SER A 93 -12.77 -2.53 0.33
CA SER A 93 -13.94 -3.31 0.76
C SER A 93 -13.66 -4.06 2.07
N LEU A 94 -12.43 -4.57 2.22
CA LEU A 94 -11.98 -5.31 3.39
C LEU A 94 -10.48 -5.11 3.60
N TRP A 95 -10.04 -4.97 4.84
CA TRP A 95 -8.66 -5.04 5.24
C TRP A 95 -8.48 -6.18 6.23
N VAL A 96 -7.74 -7.21 5.83
CA VAL A 96 -7.43 -8.35 6.67
C VAL A 96 -6.04 -8.15 7.27
N ILE A 97 -5.98 -7.98 8.59
CA ILE A 97 -4.74 -7.89 9.34
C ILE A 97 -4.52 -9.24 10.02
N CYS A 98 -3.38 -9.87 9.78
CA CYS A 98 -3.06 -11.14 10.41
C CYS A 98 -1.83 -10.98 11.32
N TYR A 99 -2.11 -10.92 12.62
CA TYR A 99 -1.13 -10.77 13.68
C TYR A 99 -0.35 -12.06 13.91
N ASP A 100 0.98 -11.97 13.87
CA ASP A 100 1.93 -13.02 14.20
C ASP A 100 2.14 -13.09 15.73
N LEU A 101 1.41 -14.00 16.38
CA LEU A 101 1.44 -14.18 17.82
C LEU A 101 2.75 -14.78 18.35
N ASP A 102 3.62 -15.29 17.48
CA ASP A 102 4.98 -15.69 17.90
C ASP A 102 5.88 -14.49 18.18
N ARG A 103 5.64 -13.37 17.48
CA ARG A 103 6.47 -12.16 17.57
C ARG A 103 5.84 -11.11 18.47
N LEU A 104 4.51 -11.12 18.57
CA LEU A 104 3.76 -10.13 19.32
C LEU A 104 3.46 -10.63 20.73
N ARG A 105 3.78 -9.80 21.73
CA ARG A 105 3.30 -10.05 23.09
C ARG A 105 1.86 -9.56 23.21
N LEU A 106 0.92 -10.50 23.37
CA LEU A 106 -0.49 -10.29 23.75
C LEU A 106 -1.08 -8.96 23.28
N VAL A 107 -1.36 -8.85 21.97
CA VAL A 107 -2.08 -7.70 21.42
C VAL A 107 -3.57 -8.01 21.40
N GLY A 108 -4.37 -7.13 22.01
CA GLY A 108 -5.81 -7.15 21.78
C GLY A 108 -6.15 -6.59 20.39
N PRO A 109 -7.37 -6.83 19.88
CA PRO A 109 -7.83 -6.24 18.63
C PRO A 109 -7.81 -4.71 18.71
N GLN A 110 -7.23 -4.07 17.69
CA GLN A 110 -7.01 -2.63 17.56
C GLN A 110 -8.18 -1.93 16.85
N PHE A 111 -8.97 -2.67 16.07
CA PHE A 111 -9.98 -2.13 15.16
C PHE A 111 -11.38 -2.70 15.42
N LYS A 112 -11.72 -3.03 16.68
CA LYS A 112 -12.97 -3.70 17.08
C LYS A 112 -14.28 -3.11 16.52
N ASN A 113 -14.29 -1.81 16.20
CA ASN A 113 -15.48 -1.10 15.73
C ASN A 113 -15.43 -0.74 14.24
N ASN A 114 -14.44 -1.23 13.48
CA ASN A 114 -14.33 -0.97 12.05
C ASN A 114 -14.81 -2.19 11.26
N SER A 115 -15.96 -2.06 10.60
CA SER A 115 -16.57 -3.14 9.79
C SER A 115 -15.78 -3.48 8.52
N GLN A 116 -14.88 -2.61 8.07
CA GLN A 116 -13.98 -2.87 6.95
C GLN A 116 -12.73 -3.63 7.41
N VAL A 117 -12.50 -3.87 8.70
CA VAL A 117 -11.29 -4.52 9.21
C VAL A 117 -11.60 -5.88 9.82
N LEU A 118 -10.89 -6.90 9.35
CA LEU A 118 -10.88 -8.24 9.92
C LEU A 118 -9.52 -8.50 10.56
N GLU A 119 -9.51 -8.65 11.89
CA GLU A 119 -8.31 -8.96 12.65
C GLU A 119 -8.22 -10.46 12.92
N LEU A 120 -7.15 -11.09 12.43
CA LEU A 120 -6.82 -12.49 12.63
C LEU A 120 -5.60 -12.59 13.56
N PHE A 121 -5.62 -13.56 14.46
CA PHE A 121 -4.53 -13.82 15.40
C PHE A 121 -3.99 -15.21 15.13
N ASN A 122 -2.79 -15.31 14.60
CA ASN A 122 -2.21 -16.56 14.15
C ASN A 122 -0.89 -16.84 14.88
N TYR A 123 -0.80 -18.02 15.47
CA TYR A 123 0.44 -18.57 16.03
C TYR A 123 1.04 -19.50 14.97
N ALA A 124 2.12 -19.07 14.34
CA ALA A 124 2.73 -19.69 13.18
C ALA A 124 4.26 -19.70 13.29
N PRO A 125 4.85 -20.51 14.20
CA PRO A 125 6.27 -20.44 14.58
C PRO A 125 7.23 -20.81 13.43
N THR A 126 6.70 -21.43 12.37
CA THR A 126 7.43 -21.79 11.15
C THR A 126 7.26 -20.76 10.04
N SER A 127 6.53 -19.67 10.29
CA SER A 127 6.30 -18.61 9.30
C SER A 127 7.57 -17.82 9.05
N ALA A 128 8.05 -17.87 7.81
CA ALA A 128 9.09 -16.99 7.33
C ALA A 128 8.45 -15.74 6.72
N TYR A 129 8.91 -14.56 7.15
CA TYR A 129 8.56 -13.27 6.54
C TYR A 129 7.05 -12.98 6.37
N GLY A 130 6.19 -13.51 7.25
CA GLY A 130 4.74 -13.28 7.19
C GLY A 130 3.97 -14.19 6.22
N ASN A 131 4.62 -15.19 5.61
CA ASN A 131 4.01 -16.02 4.57
C ASN A 131 2.78 -16.80 5.05
N LEU A 132 2.82 -17.39 6.24
CA LEU A 132 1.64 -18.10 6.77
C LEU A 132 0.52 -17.13 7.16
N GLN A 133 0.85 -15.92 7.59
CA GLN A 133 -0.12 -14.87 7.88
C GLN A 133 -0.81 -14.39 6.59
N ARG A 134 -0.06 -14.18 5.51
CA ARG A 134 -0.63 -13.89 4.18
C ARG A 134 -1.52 -15.01 3.69
N GLN A 135 -1.11 -16.27 3.86
CA GLN A 135 -1.94 -17.42 3.47
C GLN A 135 -3.25 -17.48 4.26
N GLU A 136 -3.19 -17.33 5.58
CA GLU A 136 -4.38 -17.38 6.43
C GLU A 136 -5.34 -16.24 6.11
N ALA A 137 -4.83 -15.03 5.90
CA ALA A 137 -5.62 -13.89 5.45
C ALA A 137 -6.22 -14.11 4.05
N LEU A 138 -5.43 -14.62 3.09
CA LEU A 138 -5.88 -14.94 1.74
C LEU A 138 -6.99 -16.01 1.71
N ASN A 139 -7.01 -16.91 2.69
CA ASN A 139 -8.06 -17.92 2.85
C ASN A 139 -9.40 -17.31 3.33
N LYS A 140 -9.39 -16.10 3.91
CA LYS A 140 -10.63 -15.39 4.29
C LYS A 140 -11.21 -14.54 3.16
N VAL A 141 -10.42 -14.27 2.12
CA VAL A 141 -10.89 -13.48 0.97
C VAL A 141 -11.72 -14.36 0.04
N THR A 142 -12.95 -13.95 -0.24
CA THR A 142 -13.88 -14.73 -1.07
C THR A 142 -13.89 -14.33 -2.54
N ASP A 143 -13.75 -13.03 -2.82
CA ASP A 143 -13.91 -12.43 -4.14
C ASP A 143 -13.16 -11.09 -4.23
N GLY A 144 -13.09 -10.54 -5.46
CA GLY A 144 -12.52 -9.22 -5.70
C GLY A 144 -11.02 -9.21 -5.93
N MET A 145 -10.47 -8.00 -6.03
CA MET A 145 -9.04 -7.78 -6.14
C MET A 145 -8.37 -7.93 -4.76
N VAL A 146 -7.17 -8.48 -4.74
CA VAL A 146 -6.34 -8.65 -3.55
C VAL A 146 -5.02 -7.95 -3.74
N TYR A 147 -4.63 -7.18 -2.72
CA TYR A 147 -3.34 -6.52 -2.66
C TYR A 147 -2.69 -6.76 -1.29
N PHE A 148 -1.40 -7.07 -1.30
CA PHE A 148 -0.62 -7.28 -0.08
C PHE A 148 0.11 -6.00 0.31
N LEU A 149 -0.05 -5.60 1.56
CA LEU A 149 0.57 -4.40 2.11
C LEU A 149 1.22 -4.75 3.45
N ASP A 150 2.55 -4.88 3.45
CA ASP A 150 3.31 -5.12 4.68
C ASP A 150 3.27 -3.91 5.62
N GLU A 151 3.41 -4.18 6.91
CA GLU A 151 3.30 -3.20 8.00
C GLU A 151 4.33 -2.04 7.94
N ASP A 152 5.47 -2.24 7.27
CA ASP A 152 6.53 -1.26 7.08
C ASP A 152 6.57 -0.64 5.67
N ASN A 153 5.64 -1.05 4.81
CA ASN A 153 5.43 -0.48 3.49
C ASN A 153 4.42 0.68 3.53
N ALA A 154 4.32 1.41 2.42
CA ALA A 154 3.28 2.41 2.22
C ALA A 154 2.80 2.37 0.77
N MET A 155 1.54 2.73 0.58
CA MET A 155 0.92 2.82 -0.75
C MET A 155 1.40 4.07 -1.48
N HIS A 156 1.78 3.92 -2.75
CA HIS A 156 2.09 5.08 -3.57
C HIS A 156 0.79 5.80 -3.97
N PRO A 157 0.69 7.15 -3.93
CA PRO A 157 -0.53 7.85 -4.32
C PRO A 157 -1.05 7.52 -5.73
N LYS A 158 -0.13 7.35 -6.70
CA LYS A 158 -0.45 6.87 -8.06
C LYS A 158 -1.14 5.49 -8.09
N PHE A 159 -0.93 4.63 -7.09
CA PHE A 159 -1.65 3.35 -7.01
C PHE A 159 -3.15 3.59 -7.04
N TRP A 160 -3.66 4.50 -6.22
CA TRP A 160 -5.09 4.73 -6.08
C TRP A 160 -5.71 5.31 -7.36
N GLN A 161 -5.00 6.24 -8.00
CA GLN A 161 -5.40 6.80 -9.29
C GLN A 161 -5.45 5.71 -10.37
N TRP A 162 -4.39 4.90 -10.46
CA TRP A 162 -4.30 3.84 -11.44
C TRP A 162 -5.35 2.74 -11.18
N TYR A 163 -5.49 2.30 -9.93
CA TYR A 163 -6.44 1.28 -9.49
C TYR A 163 -7.87 1.68 -9.86
N ALA A 164 -8.27 2.88 -9.44
CA ALA A 164 -9.65 3.34 -9.61
C ALA A 164 -10.05 3.52 -11.09
N ALA A 165 -9.08 3.83 -11.96
CA ALA A 165 -9.33 4.03 -13.39
C ALA A 165 -9.12 2.78 -14.27
N ASN A 166 -8.28 1.82 -13.85
CA ASN A 166 -7.78 0.77 -14.75
C ASN A 166 -7.92 -0.66 -14.22
N ALA A 167 -8.08 -0.87 -12.90
CA ALA A 167 -8.14 -2.22 -12.37
C ALA A 167 -9.46 -2.90 -12.78
N THR A 168 -9.36 -4.13 -13.27
CA THR A 168 -10.51 -4.94 -13.66
C THR A 168 -10.36 -6.35 -13.12
N LEU A 169 -11.48 -6.99 -12.80
CA LEU A 169 -11.52 -8.41 -12.48
C LEU A 169 -11.03 -9.24 -13.69
N GLY A 170 -10.63 -10.48 -13.43
CA GLY A 170 -10.08 -11.37 -14.45
C GLY A 170 -8.65 -11.06 -14.87
N HIS A 171 -7.92 -10.21 -14.13
CA HIS A 171 -6.54 -9.85 -14.43
C HIS A 171 -5.59 -10.01 -13.23
N VAL A 172 -4.31 -10.15 -13.56
CA VAL A 172 -3.19 -10.07 -12.62
C VAL A 172 -2.31 -8.91 -13.05
N TYR A 173 -2.05 -7.98 -12.14
CA TYR A 173 -1.24 -6.80 -12.39
C TYR A 173 0.05 -6.88 -11.59
N THR A 174 1.16 -6.57 -12.25
CA THR A 174 2.42 -6.29 -11.56
C THR A 174 2.92 -4.90 -11.89
N PHE A 175 3.72 -4.31 -11.00
CA PHE A 175 4.20 -2.94 -11.15
C PHE A 175 5.54 -2.73 -10.47
N ASP A 176 6.12 -1.56 -10.69
CA ASP A 176 7.42 -1.23 -10.12
C ASP A 176 7.28 -0.77 -8.66
N GLN A 177 8.31 -1.10 -7.87
CA GLN A 177 8.44 -0.74 -6.47
C GLN A 177 9.65 0.18 -6.29
N LEU A 178 9.44 1.30 -5.62
CA LEU A 178 10.54 2.18 -5.21
C LEU A 178 11.04 1.76 -3.83
N ARG A 179 12.35 1.53 -3.72
CA ARG A 179 13.00 0.95 -2.54
C ARG A 179 14.02 1.89 -1.93
N GLY A 180 14.05 1.91 -0.60
CA GLY A 180 15.14 2.47 0.19
C GLY A 180 15.17 4.01 0.27
N PRO A 181 16.07 4.56 1.10
CA PRO A 181 16.35 5.99 1.15
C PRO A 181 17.26 6.42 -0.02
N GLU A 182 18.10 5.50 -0.50
CA GLU A 182 18.75 5.59 -1.80
C GLU A 182 17.85 4.89 -2.82
N PRO A 183 17.14 5.65 -3.66
CA PRO A 183 16.06 5.14 -4.48
C PRO A 183 16.60 4.13 -5.49
N SER A 184 16.19 2.88 -5.31
CA SER A 184 16.35 1.83 -6.30
C SER A 184 14.98 1.38 -6.78
N LEU A 185 14.91 0.95 -8.04
CA LEU A 185 13.68 0.50 -8.67
C LEU A 185 13.73 -1.03 -8.81
N LEU A 186 12.81 -1.73 -8.16
CA LEU A 186 12.55 -3.12 -8.50
C LEU A 186 11.42 -3.19 -9.52
N ARG A 187 11.67 -3.83 -10.67
CA ARG A 187 10.71 -3.88 -11.77
C ARG A 187 9.77 -5.06 -11.65
N GLY A 188 8.48 -4.83 -11.84
CA GLY A 188 7.45 -5.88 -11.78
C GLY A 188 7.33 -6.73 -13.06
N ARG A 189 8.12 -6.45 -14.10
CA ARG A 189 7.94 -7.02 -15.45
C ARG A 189 8.15 -8.53 -15.51
N ASN A 190 9.06 -9.06 -14.71
CA ASN A 190 9.47 -10.45 -14.73
C ASN A 190 9.30 -11.08 -13.32
N PRO A 191 8.08 -11.53 -12.99
CA PRO A 191 7.74 -12.02 -11.66
C PRO A 191 8.33 -13.41 -11.41
N VAL A 192 9.60 -13.46 -11.00
CA VAL A 192 10.30 -14.68 -10.61
C VAL A 192 10.84 -14.55 -9.18
N PRO A 193 11.08 -15.66 -8.46
CA PRO A 193 11.69 -15.63 -7.14
C PRO A 193 12.93 -14.72 -7.07
N ASN A 194 13.03 -13.92 -5.99
CA ASN A 194 14.07 -12.91 -5.76
C ASN A 194 14.06 -11.67 -6.69
N CYS A 195 13.15 -11.61 -7.67
CA CYS A 195 13.02 -10.50 -8.61
C CYS A 195 11.69 -9.76 -8.47
N ILE A 196 10.86 -10.14 -7.50
CA ILE A 196 9.59 -9.48 -7.21
C ILE A 196 9.29 -9.55 -5.72
N ASP A 197 8.58 -8.54 -5.25
CA ASP A 197 8.14 -8.36 -3.87
C ASP A 197 6.63 -8.57 -3.75
N THR A 198 6.17 -8.98 -2.56
CA THR A 198 4.73 -9.16 -2.29
C THR A 198 3.89 -7.92 -2.61
N ALA A 199 4.42 -6.71 -2.35
CA ALA A 199 3.70 -5.48 -2.61
C ALA A 199 3.67 -5.07 -4.09
N GLN A 200 4.28 -5.84 -5.00
CA GLN A 200 4.28 -5.53 -6.45
C GLN A 200 3.19 -6.23 -7.25
N ILE A 201 2.26 -6.94 -6.59
CA ILE A 201 1.17 -7.65 -7.26
C ILE A 201 -0.20 -7.15 -6.76
N LEU A 202 -1.13 -7.02 -7.71
CA LEU A 202 -2.56 -6.87 -7.49
C LEU A 202 -3.26 -7.92 -8.37
N PHE A 203 -4.15 -8.74 -7.83
CA PHE A 203 -4.77 -9.83 -8.60
C PHE A 203 -6.22 -10.06 -8.23
N ASP A 204 -7.02 -10.52 -9.18
CA ASP A 204 -8.35 -11.06 -8.89
C ASP A 204 -8.22 -12.38 -8.12
N LYS A 205 -8.89 -12.47 -6.96
CA LYS A 205 -8.93 -13.66 -6.11
C LYS A 205 -9.31 -14.93 -6.89
N ALA A 206 -10.16 -14.82 -7.91
CA ALA A 206 -10.56 -15.95 -8.76
C ALA A 206 -9.37 -16.58 -9.52
N LEU A 207 -8.25 -15.87 -9.68
CA LEU A 207 -7.08 -16.31 -10.44
C LEU A 207 -5.99 -16.98 -9.60
N VAL A 208 -6.14 -17.06 -8.27
CA VAL A 208 -5.12 -17.65 -7.37
C VAL A 208 -4.82 -19.11 -7.72
N GLY A 209 -5.82 -19.87 -8.18
CA GLY A 209 -5.64 -21.28 -8.52
C GLY A 209 -5.11 -22.10 -7.34
N ASN A 210 -4.01 -22.81 -7.56
CA ASN A 210 -3.33 -23.60 -6.53
C ASN A 210 -2.12 -22.86 -5.90
N ALA A 211 -1.92 -21.58 -6.22
CA ALA A 211 -0.82 -20.80 -5.65
C ALA A 211 -0.98 -20.68 -4.13
N SER A 212 0.14 -20.87 -3.42
CA SER A 212 0.18 -20.86 -1.96
C SER A 212 1.50 -20.29 -1.49
N PHE A 213 1.47 -19.56 -0.37
CA PHE A 213 2.68 -19.15 0.34
C PHE A 213 3.32 -20.32 1.13
N GLY A 214 2.59 -21.44 1.28
CA GLY A 214 3.03 -22.66 1.97
C GLY A 214 3.78 -23.60 1.03
N GLY A 215 5.08 -23.38 0.85
CA GLY A 215 5.94 -24.22 0.01
C GLY A 215 7.08 -24.86 0.77
N HIS A 216 7.93 -24.07 1.42
CA HIS A 216 9.13 -24.54 2.11
C HIS A 216 9.34 -23.78 3.42
N PRO A 217 9.30 -24.45 4.58
CA PRO A 217 9.70 -23.84 5.84
C PRO A 217 11.10 -23.21 5.71
N GLY A 218 11.22 -21.92 6.02
CA GLY A 218 12.49 -21.20 6.02
C GLY A 218 12.97 -20.62 4.68
N SER A 219 12.20 -20.69 3.58
CA SER A 219 12.59 -19.98 2.36
C SER A 219 12.10 -18.52 2.37
N ASP A 220 13.03 -17.59 2.18
CA ASP A 220 12.76 -16.18 1.87
C ASP A 220 12.01 -15.96 0.54
N THR A 221 12.07 -16.93 -0.36
CA THR A 221 11.43 -16.86 -1.70
C THR A 221 9.92 -17.14 -1.77
N GLY A 222 9.22 -17.25 -0.63
CA GLY A 222 7.82 -17.68 -0.61
C GLY A 222 6.87 -16.74 -1.36
N ASP A 223 7.12 -15.44 -1.31
CA ASP A 223 6.38 -14.42 -2.05
C ASP A 223 6.62 -14.52 -3.57
N GLY A 224 7.88 -14.55 -4.00
CA GLY A 224 8.22 -14.65 -5.41
C GLY A 224 7.72 -15.95 -6.05
N ARG A 225 7.69 -17.06 -5.31
CA ARG A 225 7.09 -18.33 -5.77
C ARG A 225 5.57 -18.24 -5.90
N PHE A 226 4.89 -17.64 -4.92
CA PHE A 226 3.45 -17.40 -4.98
C PHE A 226 3.11 -16.57 -6.23
N ILE A 227 3.78 -15.42 -6.39
CA ILE A 227 3.53 -14.49 -7.50
C ILE A 227 3.84 -15.13 -8.85
N GLN A 228 4.99 -15.82 -8.96
CA GLN A 228 5.35 -16.54 -10.18
C GLN A 228 4.28 -17.58 -10.54
N THR A 229 3.73 -18.30 -9.56
CA THR A 229 2.69 -19.31 -9.78
C THR A 229 1.40 -18.67 -10.28
N VAL A 230 0.92 -17.59 -9.63
CA VAL A 230 -0.28 -16.85 -10.05
C VAL A 230 -0.11 -16.32 -11.48
N VAL A 231 1.04 -15.72 -11.81
CA VAL A 231 1.27 -15.16 -13.15
C VAL A 231 1.43 -16.26 -14.20
N ALA A 232 2.17 -17.33 -13.90
CA ALA A 232 2.37 -18.44 -14.85
C ALA A 232 1.05 -19.13 -15.23
N GLN A 233 0.12 -19.25 -14.29
CA GLN A 233 -1.21 -19.84 -14.51
C GLN A 233 -2.16 -18.93 -15.31
N ASN A 234 -1.87 -17.62 -15.34
CA ASN A 234 -2.75 -16.60 -15.91
C ASN A 234 -1.98 -15.68 -16.86
N ARG A 235 -1.06 -16.26 -17.66
CA ARG A 235 -0.12 -15.48 -18.49
C ARG A 235 -0.81 -14.59 -19.53
N ASP A 236 -1.95 -15.03 -20.05
CA ASP A 236 -2.79 -14.28 -20.98
C ASP A 236 -3.55 -13.12 -20.32
N LYS A 237 -3.63 -13.12 -18.99
CA LYS A 237 -4.32 -12.12 -18.15
C LYS A 237 -3.35 -11.25 -17.36
N HIS A 238 -2.05 -11.48 -17.50
CA HIS A 238 -1.01 -10.72 -16.81
C HIS A 238 -0.74 -9.39 -17.53
N ILE A 239 -0.83 -8.29 -16.78
CA ILE A 239 -0.53 -6.94 -17.24
C ILE A 239 0.58 -6.38 -16.37
N TYR A 240 1.70 -6.03 -17.00
CA TYR A 240 2.75 -5.25 -16.36
C TYR A 240 2.47 -3.76 -16.52
N VAL A 241 2.48 -3.03 -15.41
CA VAL A 241 2.30 -1.59 -15.35
C VAL A 241 3.67 -0.95 -15.07
N PRO A 242 4.30 -0.26 -16.05
CA PRO A 242 5.64 0.29 -15.92
C PRO A 242 5.64 1.63 -15.14
N ASP A 243 4.98 1.64 -13.98
CA ASP A 243 4.92 2.76 -13.05
C ASP A 243 5.25 2.31 -11.63
N VAL A 244 5.77 3.23 -10.83
CA VAL A 244 5.96 3.04 -9.38
C VAL A 244 4.61 3.16 -8.69
N LEU A 245 4.07 2.03 -8.21
CA LEU A 245 2.79 2.00 -7.50
C LEU A 245 2.91 1.52 -6.04
N CYS A 246 4.11 1.17 -5.56
CA CYS A 246 4.31 0.84 -4.15
C CYS A 246 5.69 1.26 -3.64
N TYR A 247 5.79 1.36 -2.31
CA TYR A 247 7.04 1.62 -1.61
C TYR A 247 7.45 0.45 -0.73
N HIS A 248 8.74 0.15 -0.70
CA HIS A 248 9.34 -0.83 0.20
C HIS A 248 9.97 -0.14 1.42
N ASN A 249 9.67 -0.62 2.63
CA ASN A 249 10.21 -0.13 3.90
C ASN A 249 10.02 1.38 4.15
N PHE A 250 9.04 2.03 3.50
CA PHE A 250 8.82 3.47 3.62
C PHE A 250 8.60 3.90 5.07
N ALA A 251 7.70 3.22 5.78
CA ALA A 251 7.36 3.58 7.16
C ALA A 251 8.57 3.38 8.09
N LYS A 252 9.34 2.32 7.86
CA LYS A 252 10.58 2.05 8.61
C LYS A 252 11.61 3.18 8.45
N HIS A 253 11.82 3.67 7.23
CA HIS A 253 12.76 4.76 6.98
C HIS A 253 12.26 6.10 7.53
N TRP A 254 10.95 6.33 7.44
CA TRP A 254 10.30 7.51 7.97
C TRP A 254 10.49 7.64 9.49
N VAL A 255 10.15 6.58 10.25
CA VAL A 255 10.29 6.56 11.71
C VAL A 255 11.76 6.73 12.14
N ALA A 256 12.70 6.21 11.35
CA ALA A 256 14.13 6.39 11.59
C ALA A 256 14.65 7.82 11.29
N GLY A 257 13.78 8.74 10.84
CA GLY A 257 14.15 10.10 10.48
C GLY A 257 15.06 10.18 9.24
N VAL A 258 15.11 9.11 8.44
CA VAL A 258 15.94 9.06 7.24
C VAL A 258 15.21 9.81 6.13
N PRO A 259 15.75 10.94 5.61
CA PRO A 259 15.05 11.74 4.62
C PRO A 259 14.85 10.95 3.32
N TRP A 260 13.61 10.79 2.89
CA TRP A 260 13.25 10.23 1.58
C TRP A 260 13.49 11.23 0.42
N THR A 261 14.06 12.40 0.72
CA THR A 261 13.82 13.65 0.00
C THR A 261 14.92 14.13 -0.95
N ARG A 262 15.80 13.27 -1.48
CA ARG A 262 16.73 13.72 -2.54
C ARG A 262 16.41 13.32 -3.98
N SER A 263 15.38 12.53 -4.24
CA SER A 263 15.11 12.04 -5.60
C SER A 263 13.66 12.09 -6.09
N MET A 264 12.71 12.60 -5.30
CA MET A 264 11.30 12.62 -5.73
C MET A 264 10.96 13.78 -6.67
N SER A 265 11.78 14.83 -6.74
CA SER A 265 11.51 16.00 -7.59
C SER A 265 12.12 15.92 -8.99
N HIS A 266 12.88 14.87 -9.31
CA HIS A 266 13.54 14.74 -10.61
C HIS A 266 13.36 13.33 -11.15
N THR A 267 12.64 13.22 -12.26
CA THR A 267 12.68 12.11 -13.23
C THR A 267 14.07 11.94 -13.88
N ALA A 268 15.11 12.62 -13.38
CA ALA A 268 16.44 12.60 -13.95
C ALA A 268 17.32 11.58 -13.20
N ASN A 269 17.54 10.44 -13.87
CA ASN A 269 18.62 9.48 -13.59
C ASN A 269 18.60 8.82 -12.21
N ILE A 270 17.53 8.07 -11.91
CA ILE A 270 17.68 6.93 -11.00
C ILE A 270 18.66 5.97 -11.69
N SER A 271 19.86 5.81 -11.14
CA SER A 271 20.79 4.79 -11.61
C SER A 271 20.08 3.45 -11.49
N THR A 272 19.71 2.86 -12.63
CA THR A 272 19.24 1.49 -12.66
C THR A 272 20.41 0.61 -12.22
N VAL A 273 20.45 0.29 -10.92
CA VAL A 273 21.13 -0.93 -10.51
C VAL A 273 20.30 -2.03 -11.16
N HIS A 274 20.74 -2.45 -12.34
CA HIS A 274 20.22 -3.61 -13.02
C HIS A 274 20.60 -4.81 -12.17
N TRP A 275 19.73 -5.17 -11.24
CA TRP A 275 19.59 -6.55 -10.88
C TRP A 275 19.08 -7.23 -12.15
N ASP A 276 19.81 -8.21 -12.69
CA ASP A 276 19.42 -8.98 -13.87
C ASP A 276 18.18 -9.84 -13.53
N CYS A 277 17.07 -9.11 -13.46
CA CYS A 277 15.69 -9.44 -13.24
C CYS A 277 14.90 -8.62 -14.30
#